data_AF-A0AAW6U9P9-F1
#
_entry.id   AF-A0AAW6U9P9-F1
#
_cell.length_a   1.000
_cell.length_b   1.000
_cell.length_c   1.000
_cell.angle_alpha   90.00
_cell.angle_beta   90.00
_cell.angle_gamma   90.00
#
_symmetry.space_group_name_H-M   'P 1'
#
loop_
_entity.id
_entity.type
_entity.pdbx_description
1 polymer ?
#
loop_
_entity_poly.entity_id
_entity_poly.type
_entity_poly.pdbx_seq_one_letter_code
_entity_poly.pdbx_strand_id
1 'polypeptide(L)'
;MRLYPTQPLVRYSTRFYASNYSSSTYQPSIEVYFGDWFVSDTRKSVNCYGYAFRLDLFVSPDHFSTQQQITTLEQLYSNVTADLNFLGIGYRLLSSPNDNTSSNEVIIAMRLGINSEIPSLKDYHFVVKHSNGRWVHKPSKNPSELFCSSAYTPDEVVWKMLIDDEGKIFDQYDSETIYIAVTF
;
A
#
# COMPACT_ATOMS: atom_id res chain seq x y z
N MET A 1 -3.54 -17.65 -19.82
CA MET A 1 -4.49 -16.53 -20.02
C MET A 1 -4.66 -15.83 -18.68
N ARG A 2 -4.20 -14.57 -18.57
CA ARG A 2 -4.37 -13.74 -17.36
C ARG A 2 -5.66 -12.95 -17.51
N LEU A 3 -6.48 -12.92 -16.47
CA LEU A 3 -7.71 -12.14 -16.44
C LEU A 3 -7.54 -11.00 -15.45
N TYR A 4 -7.66 -9.76 -15.94
CA TYR A 4 -7.73 -8.57 -15.10
C TYR A 4 -9.20 -8.28 -14.79
N PRO A 5 -9.59 -8.05 -13.53
CA PRO A 5 -10.94 -7.59 -13.24
C PRO A 5 -11.13 -6.20 -13.88
N THR A 6 -12.22 -6.05 -14.62
CA THR A 6 -12.55 -4.82 -15.35
C THR A 6 -13.21 -3.74 -14.48
N GLN A 7 -13.45 -4.02 -13.20
CA GLN A 7 -14.10 -3.08 -12.27
C GLN A 7 -13.47 -3.10 -10.88
N PRO A 8 -13.46 -1.97 -10.16
CA PRO A 8 -13.06 -1.91 -8.76
C PRO A 8 -13.97 -2.83 -7.92
N LEU A 9 -13.39 -3.48 -6.91
CA LEU A 9 -14.05 -4.45 -6.03
C LEU A 9 -15.11 -3.77 -5.14
N VAL A 10 -16.24 -3.41 -5.72
CA VAL A 10 -17.41 -2.96 -4.97
C VAL A 10 -18.24 -4.20 -4.68
N ARG A 11 -17.96 -4.83 -3.52
CA ARG A 11 -18.63 -6.01 -2.92
C ARG A 11 -18.09 -7.37 -3.33
N TYR A 12 -18.21 -8.32 -2.40
CA TYR A 12 -17.66 -9.68 -2.27
C TYR A 12 -17.85 -10.67 -3.45
N SER A 13 -17.94 -10.22 -4.69
CA SER A 13 -18.01 -11.11 -5.86
C SER A 13 -17.26 -10.52 -7.05
N THR A 14 -16.15 -11.15 -7.42
CA THR A 14 -15.56 -11.00 -8.75
C THR A 14 -16.19 -12.02 -9.68
N ARG A 15 -16.70 -11.59 -10.84
CA ARG A 15 -17.15 -12.48 -11.91
C ARG A 15 -16.14 -12.47 -13.05
N PHE A 16 -15.74 -13.66 -13.48
CA PHE A 16 -14.92 -13.86 -14.67
C PHE A 16 -15.79 -14.43 -15.77
N TYR A 17 -15.65 -13.92 -17.00
CA TYR A 17 -16.30 -14.45 -18.18
C TYR A 17 -15.24 -15.06 -19.11
N ALA A 18 -15.51 -16.27 -19.62
CA ALA A 18 -14.71 -16.87 -20.67
C ALA A 18 -15.24 -16.42 -22.04
N SER A 19 -14.35 -16.06 -22.96
CA SER A 19 -14.71 -15.62 -24.32
C SER A 19 -15.19 -16.76 -25.24
N ASN A 20 -14.97 -18.01 -24.85
CA ASN A 20 -15.36 -19.18 -25.63
C ASN A 20 -16.55 -19.88 -24.97
N TYR A 21 -17.75 -19.48 -25.36
CA TYR A 21 -18.98 -20.22 -25.08
C TYR A 21 -19.04 -21.43 -26.03
N SER A 22 -18.56 -22.60 -25.58
CA SER A 22 -18.86 -23.86 -26.26
C SER A 22 -19.90 -24.62 -25.46
N SER A 23 -20.92 -25.11 -26.14
CA SER A 23 -22.13 -25.77 -25.67
C SER A 23 -21.93 -27.11 -24.92
N SER A 24 -20.83 -27.27 -24.19
CA SER A 24 -20.58 -28.47 -23.39
C SER A 24 -20.97 -28.24 -21.93
N THR A 25 -21.45 -29.30 -21.27
CA THR A 25 -21.80 -29.41 -19.85
C THR A 25 -20.65 -29.12 -18.87
N TYR A 26 -19.49 -28.69 -19.36
CA TYR A 26 -18.32 -28.32 -18.57
C TYR A 26 -18.20 -26.79 -18.52
N GLN A 27 -18.79 -26.19 -17.49
CA GLN A 27 -18.44 -24.82 -17.10
C GLN A 27 -17.06 -24.86 -16.43
N PRO A 28 -16.06 -24.10 -16.92
CA PRO A 28 -14.81 -23.97 -16.18
C PRO A 28 -15.10 -23.25 -14.85
N SER A 29 -14.91 -23.94 -13.73
CA SER A 29 -14.94 -23.33 -12.41
C SER A 29 -13.56 -22.77 -12.08
N ILE A 30 -13.49 -21.49 -11.71
CA ILE A 30 -12.31 -20.91 -11.06
C ILE A 30 -12.53 -21.07 -9.56
N GLU A 31 -11.72 -21.91 -8.93
CA GLU A 31 -11.68 -22.02 -7.48
C GLU A 31 -10.72 -20.96 -6.93
N VAL A 32 -11.27 -20.00 -6.18
CA VAL A 32 -10.48 -18.97 -5.50
C VAL A 32 -10.33 -19.41 -4.04
N TYR A 33 -9.12 -19.82 -3.67
CA TYR A 33 -8.80 -20.14 -2.28
C TYR A 33 -8.59 -18.85 -1.49
N PHE A 34 -9.55 -18.51 -0.63
CA PHE A 34 -9.38 -17.45 0.36
C PHE A 34 -8.60 -18.01 1.55
N GLY A 35 -7.27 -17.96 1.49
CA GLY A 35 -6.40 -18.31 2.62
C GLY A 35 -6.56 -17.35 3.80
N ASP A 36 -5.99 -17.72 4.96
CA ASP A 36 -6.12 -17.02 6.25
C ASP A 36 -6.22 -15.50 6.10
N TRP A 37 -7.39 -15.02 6.49
CA TRP A 37 -7.90 -13.72 6.13
C TRP A 37 -7.12 -12.68 6.90
N PHE A 38 -6.46 -11.82 6.14
CA PHE A 38 -6.09 -10.51 6.61
C PHE A 38 -7.31 -9.85 7.28
N VAL A 39 -7.20 -9.56 8.58
CA VAL A 39 -8.24 -8.82 9.31
C VAL A 39 -8.05 -7.36 8.99
N SER A 40 -9.00 -6.80 8.24
CA SER A 40 -8.97 -5.40 7.87
C SER A 40 -9.10 -4.51 9.10
N ASP A 41 -8.23 -3.52 9.19
CA ASP A 41 -8.38 -2.38 10.07
C ASP A 41 -9.40 -1.43 9.46
N THR A 42 -10.59 -1.38 10.05
CA THR A 42 -11.71 -0.55 9.58
C THR A 42 -11.77 0.83 10.25
N ARG A 43 -10.80 1.18 11.10
CA ARG A 43 -10.82 2.45 11.84
C ARG A 43 -10.68 3.61 10.86
N LYS A 44 -11.58 4.58 10.93
CA LYS A 44 -11.56 5.80 10.08
C LYS A 44 -10.62 6.88 10.63
N SER A 45 -10.20 6.73 11.88
CA SER A 45 -9.28 7.63 12.59
C SER A 45 -7.81 7.33 12.30
N VAL A 46 -7.50 6.41 11.39
CA VAL A 46 -6.14 5.99 11.03
C VAL A 46 -6.03 6.04 9.51
N ASN A 47 -4.96 6.58 8.96
CA ASN A 47 -4.65 6.57 7.52
C ASN A 47 -3.48 5.62 7.20
N CYS A 48 -2.94 5.65 5.98
CA CYS A 48 -1.82 4.79 5.57
C CYS A 48 -0.58 5.00 6.46
N TYR A 49 -0.25 6.25 6.77
CA TYR A 49 0.87 6.60 7.64
C TYR A 49 0.65 6.11 9.07
N GLY A 50 -0.49 6.45 9.69
CA GLY A 50 -0.80 5.97 11.04
C GLY A 50 -0.82 4.44 11.13
N TYR A 51 -1.37 3.77 10.13
CA TYR A 51 -1.38 2.31 10.06
C TYR A 51 0.03 1.73 9.96
N ALA A 52 0.89 2.32 9.12
CA ALA A 52 2.25 1.85 8.92
C ALA A 52 3.08 1.92 10.20
N PHE A 53 2.92 2.99 10.97
CA PHE A 53 3.69 3.25 12.18
C PHE A 53 2.98 2.90 13.48
N ARG A 54 1.88 2.12 13.40
CA ARG A 54 1.04 1.69 14.55
C ARG A 54 0.57 2.86 15.43
N LEU A 55 0.24 3.98 14.79
CA LEU A 55 -0.34 5.16 15.42
C LEU A 55 -1.86 5.11 15.27
N ASP A 56 -2.56 5.35 16.38
CA ASP A 56 -4.03 5.41 16.39
C ASP A 56 -4.57 6.77 15.90
N LEU A 57 -3.93 7.34 14.87
CA LEU A 57 -4.17 8.70 14.38
C LEU A 57 -4.17 8.79 12.84
N PHE A 58 -4.95 9.75 12.32
CA PHE A 58 -4.97 10.14 10.92
C PHE A 58 -4.03 11.32 10.78
N VAL A 59 -2.78 11.06 10.41
CA VAL A 59 -1.70 12.05 10.48
C VAL A 59 -0.77 11.95 9.28
N SER A 60 -0.05 13.04 9.02
CA SER A 60 0.94 13.14 7.94
C SER A 60 2.36 12.89 8.48
N PRO A 61 3.31 12.49 7.63
CA PRO A 61 4.73 12.56 7.96
C PRO A 61 5.14 14.02 8.10
N ASP A 62 5.55 14.43 9.30
CA ASP A 62 5.68 15.82 9.82
C ASP A 62 4.69 16.20 10.93
N HIS A 63 3.88 15.25 11.39
CA HIS A 63 2.91 15.56 12.43
C HIS A 63 3.57 15.82 13.79
N PHE A 64 4.64 15.11 14.10
CA PHE A 64 5.30 15.15 15.41
C PHE A 64 6.60 15.95 15.40
N SER A 65 7.24 16.02 14.24
CA SER A 65 8.49 16.72 14.02
C SER A 65 8.31 17.80 12.95
N THR A 66 9.20 18.81 12.96
CA THR A 66 9.16 20.03 12.14
C THR A 66 8.48 19.88 10.76
N GLN A 67 7.52 20.77 10.47
CA GLN A 67 6.83 20.80 9.18
C GLN A 67 7.77 21.22 8.04
N GLN A 68 8.24 20.24 7.26
CA GLN A 68 8.84 20.48 5.95
C GLN A 68 7.87 20.07 4.87
N GLN A 69 7.74 20.91 3.84
CA GLN A 69 6.95 20.59 2.68
C GLN A 69 7.54 19.37 1.95
N ILE A 70 6.75 18.31 1.79
CA ILE A 70 7.16 17.12 1.06
C ILE A 70 6.98 17.36 -0.44
N THR A 71 8.10 17.57 -1.13
CA THR A 71 8.15 17.69 -2.59
C THR A 71 9.11 16.72 -3.25
N THR A 72 9.97 16.06 -2.47
CA THR A 72 10.87 15.01 -2.93
C THR A 72 10.77 13.77 -2.04
N LEU A 73 11.19 12.63 -2.57
CA LEU A 73 11.24 11.37 -1.82
C LEU A 73 12.22 11.46 -0.63
N GLU A 74 13.30 12.21 -0.77
CA GLU A 74 14.25 12.48 0.33
C GLU A 74 13.59 13.26 1.47
N GLN A 75 12.76 14.27 1.14
CA GLN A 75 12.00 15.02 2.14
C GLN A 75 10.95 14.15 2.83
N LEU A 76 10.26 13.29 2.09
CA LEU A 76 9.34 12.31 2.69
C LEU A 76 10.07 11.44 3.71
N TYR A 77 11.21 10.86 3.34
CA TYR A 77 12.02 10.04 4.23
C TYR A 77 12.55 10.83 5.44
N SER A 78 13.01 12.06 5.23
CA SER A 78 13.47 12.95 6.31
C SER A 78 12.35 13.22 7.32
N ASN A 79 11.13 13.55 6.87
CA ASN A 79 10.00 13.80 7.76
C ASN A 79 9.58 12.55 8.53
N VAL A 80 9.49 11.40 7.84
CA VAL A 80 9.20 10.10 8.49
C VAL A 80 10.22 9.83 9.59
N THR A 81 11.51 9.92 9.29
CA THR A 81 12.57 9.60 10.25
C THR A 81 12.64 10.60 11.40
N ALA A 82 12.35 11.88 11.15
CA ALA A 82 12.24 12.88 12.21
C ALA A 82 11.07 12.58 13.17
N ASP A 83 9.91 12.17 12.66
CA ASP A 83 8.78 11.73 13.48
C ASP A 83 9.13 10.47 14.30
N LEU A 84 9.79 9.48 13.69
CA LEU A 84 10.21 8.27 14.39
C LEU A 84 11.20 8.57 15.52
N ASN A 85 12.16 9.47 15.28
CA ASN A 85 13.09 9.94 16.31
C ASN A 85 12.36 10.66 17.45
N PHE A 86 11.39 11.52 17.13
CA PHE A 86 10.58 12.20 18.14
C PHE A 86 9.79 11.22 19.01
N LEU A 87 9.22 10.18 18.39
CA LEU A 87 8.43 9.14 19.06
C LEU A 87 9.30 8.09 19.78
N GLY A 88 10.63 8.14 19.62
CA GLY A 88 11.55 7.13 20.17
C GLY A 88 11.43 5.75 19.51
N ILE A 89 10.96 5.71 18.26
CA ILE A 89 10.79 4.47 17.49
C ILE A 89 12.07 4.19 16.70
N GLY A 90 12.65 3.01 16.90
CA GLY A 90 13.86 2.59 16.19
C GLY A 90 13.58 2.28 14.71
N TYR A 91 14.48 2.69 13.82
CA TYR A 91 14.38 2.39 12.39
C TYR A 91 15.76 2.22 11.73
N ARG A 92 15.76 1.57 10.57
CA ARG A 92 16.92 1.55 9.67
C ARG A 92 16.48 1.43 8.22
N LEU A 93 17.25 2.04 7.32
CA LEU A 93 17.06 1.91 5.88
C LEU A 93 17.39 0.48 5.42
N LEU A 94 16.62 -0.02 4.46
CA LEU A 94 16.85 -1.30 3.81
C LEU A 94 17.24 -1.09 2.35
N SER A 95 18.10 -1.98 1.86
CA SER A 95 18.49 -2.04 0.44
C SER A 95 17.49 -2.83 -0.40
N SER A 96 16.69 -3.70 0.23
CA SER A 96 15.74 -4.58 -0.45
C SER A 96 14.50 -4.86 0.41
N PRO A 97 13.31 -5.08 -0.21
CA PRO A 97 12.10 -5.54 0.48
C PRO A 97 12.25 -6.92 1.15
N ASN A 98 13.32 -7.65 0.86
CA ASN A 98 13.63 -8.97 1.37
C ASN A 98 14.85 -9.00 2.31
N ASP A 99 15.37 -7.84 2.69
CA ASP A 99 16.41 -7.76 3.70
C ASP A 99 15.95 -8.41 5.01
N ASN A 100 16.89 -9.06 5.70
CA ASN A 100 16.61 -9.73 6.96
C ASN A 100 16.14 -8.72 8.01
N THR A 101 15.13 -9.10 8.79
CA THR A 101 14.61 -8.33 9.91
C THR A 101 14.69 -9.12 11.21
N SER A 102 14.84 -8.41 12.32
CA SER A 102 14.68 -8.97 13.66
C SER A 102 13.22 -9.29 13.94
N SER A 103 12.94 -10.11 14.96
CA SER A 103 11.57 -10.54 15.30
C SER A 103 10.64 -9.41 15.74
N ASN A 104 11.20 -8.28 16.17
CA ASN A 104 10.49 -7.06 16.58
C ASN A 104 10.48 -5.97 15.50
N GLU A 105 11.04 -6.24 14.32
CA GLU A 105 11.03 -5.32 13.19
C GLU A 105 9.90 -5.65 12.21
N VAL A 106 9.32 -4.62 11.61
CA VAL A 106 8.43 -4.76 10.44
C VAL A 106 9.03 -3.97 9.27
N ILE A 107 8.81 -4.45 8.04
CA ILE A 107 9.21 -3.71 6.84
C ILE A 107 8.07 -2.80 6.41
N ILE A 108 8.38 -1.53 6.21
CA ILE A 108 7.48 -0.54 5.63
C ILE A 108 8.10 -0.06 4.32
N ALA A 109 7.27 0.01 3.29
CA ALA A 109 7.63 0.60 2.02
C ALA A 109 6.84 1.89 1.81
N MET A 110 7.48 2.90 1.24
CA MET A 110 6.86 4.19 0.97
C MET A 110 7.22 4.68 -0.43
N ARG A 111 6.25 5.35 -1.06
CA ARG A 111 6.44 6.08 -2.31
C ARG A 111 5.83 7.46 -2.23
N LEU A 112 6.42 8.37 -2.98
CA LEU A 112 5.87 9.68 -3.25
C LEU A 112 5.21 9.63 -4.63
N GLY A 113 4.04 10.27 -4.72
CA GLY A 113 3.37 10.51 -5.96
C GLY A 113 3.37 11.97 -6.33
N ILE A 114 3.97 12.28 -7.48
CA ILE A 114 4.00 13.63 -8.03
C ILE A 114 3.41 13.56 -9.43
N ASN A 115 2.16 13.98 -9.57
CA ASN A 115 1.59 14.08 -10.91
C ASN A 115 2.19 15.28 -11.64
N SER A 116 2.92 15.01 -12.72
CA SER A 116 3.54 16.02 -13.56
C SER A 116 2.52 16.84 -14.37
N GLU A 117 1.34 16.28 -14.67
CA GLU A 117 0.23 16.95 -15.35
C GLU A 117 -0.60 17.80 -14.38
N ILE A 118 -0.70 17.39 -13.11
CA ILE A 118 -1.42 18.12 -12.06
C ILE A 118 -0.51 18.27 -10.83
N PRO A 119 0.37 19.29 -10.80
CA PRO A 119 1.36 19.48 -9.73
C PRO A 119 0.78 19.69 -8.33
N SER A 120 -0.52 19.98 -8.22
CA SER A 120 -1.25 20.08 -6.96
C SER A 120 -1.67 18.73 -6.38
N LEU A 121 -1.69 17.66 -7.19
CA LEU A 121 -1.94 16.29 -6.73
C LEU A 121 -0.61 15.63 -6.34
N LYS A 122 -0.09 16.08 -5.20
CA LYS A 122 1.03 15.45 -4.49
C LYS A 122 0.47 14.67 -3.32
N ASP A 123 0.86 13.41 -3.23
CA ASP A 123 0.46 12.54 -2.13
C ASP A 123 1.53 11.49 -1.93
N TYR A 124 1.53 10.83 -0.79
CA TYR A 124 2.47 9.78 -0.44
C TYR A 124 1.67 8.57 0.05
N HIS A 125 2.27 7.39 -0.03
CA HIS A 125 1.59 6.21 0.44
C HIS A 125 2.55 5.25 1.12
N PHE A 126 1.99 4.45 2.03
CA PHE A 126 2.72 3.52 2.86
C PHE A 126 2.07 2.15 2.80
N VAL A 127 2.91 1.12 2.66
CA VAL A 127 2.50 -0.28 2.71
C VAL A 127 3.40 -1.03 3.69
N VAL A 128 2.84 -2.01 4.40
CA VAL A 128 3.51 -2.74 5.47
C VAL A 128 3.60 -4.21 5.11
N LYS A 129 4.78 -4.82 5.28
CA LYS A 129 4.98 -6.26 5.17
C LYS A 129 4.54 -6.94 6.46
N HIS A 130 3.55 -7.81 6.38
CA HIS A 130 3.09 -8.63 7.50
C HIS A 130 3.97 -9.87 7.65
N SER A 131 3.88 -10.54 8.81
CA SER A 131 4.67 -11.74 9.13
C SER A 131 4.46 -12.91 8.17
N ASN A 132 3.31 -12.96 7.49
CA ASN A 132 3.02 -13.92 6.41
C ASN A 132 3.62 -13.52 5.05
N GLY A 133 4.46 -12.48 5.01
CA GLY A 133 5.12 -11.96 3.81
C GLY A 133 4.23 -11.11 2.89
N ARG A 134 2.93 -11.00 3.17
CA ARG A 134 1.99 -10.19 2.36
C ARG A 134 2.15 -8.71 2.67
N TRP A 135 1.90 -7.87 1.68
CA TRP A 135 1.91 -6.42 1.83
C TRP A 135 0.50 -5.88 1.97
N VAL A 136 0.32 -4.96 2.90
CA VAL A 136 -0.98 -4.39 3.25
C VAL A 136 -0.89 -2.87 3.31
N HIS A 137 -1.94 -2.18 2.89
CA HIS A 137 -2.05 -0.74 3.04
C HIS A 137 -3.39 -0.32 3.62
N LYS A 138 -3.47 0.93 4.09
CA LYS A 138 -4.70 1.54 4.56
C LYS A 138 -5.01 2.82 3.78
N PRO A 139 -5.82 2.75 2.71
CA PRO A 139 -6.04 3.91 1.86
C PRO A 139 -6.95 4.93 2.55
N SER A 140 -6.38 6.04 3.02
CA SER A 140 -7.11 7.11 3.71
C SER A 140 -8.02 6.54 4.82
N LYS A 141 -9.32 6.89 4.83
CA LYS A 141 -10.31 6.43 5.83
C LYS A 141 -10.91 5.05 5.51
N ASN A 142 -10.52 4.42 4.41
CA ASN A 142 -11.08 3.14 4.01
C ASN A 142 -10.50 2.00 4.86
N PRO A 143 -11.20 0.85 4.92
CA PRO A 143 -10.62 -0.37 5.49
C PRO A 143 -9.26 -0.67 4.87
N SER A 144 -8.31 -1.15 5.67
CA SER A 144 -7.05 -1.62 5.09
C SER A 144 -7.29 -2.83 4.19
N GLU A 145 -6.41 -3.02 3.21
CA GLU A 145 -6.57 -4.02 2.17
C GLU A 145 -5.22 -4.62 1.76
N LEU A 146 -5.28 -5.83 1.19
CA LEU A 146 -4.11 -6.50 0.64
C LEU A 146 -3.58 -5.69 -0.54
N PHE A 147 -2.35 -5.21 -0.41
CA PHE A 147 -1.66 -4.48 -1.47
C PHE A 147 -1.13 -5.47 -2.52
N CYS A 148 -0.33 -6.44 -2.08
CA CYS A 148 0.11 -7.55 -2.92
C CYS A 148 0.42 -8.80 -2.08
N SER A 149 0.37 -9.97 -2.72
CA SER A 149 0.69 -11.25 -2.07
C SER A 149 2.17 -11.37 -1.74
N SER A 150 2.55 -12.36 -0.92
CA SER A 150 3.95 -12.66 -0.59
C SER A 150 4.83 -13.06 -1.76
N ALA A 151 4.25 -13.38 -2.91
CA ALA A 151 4.97 -13.67 -4.15
C ALA A 151 5.45 -12.41 -4.91
N TYR A 152 5.07 -11.21 -4.44
CA TYR A 152 5.40 -9.94 -5.07
C TYR A 152 5.99 -8.96 -4.07
N THR A 153 6.77 -8.00 -4.58
CA THR A 153 7.22 -6.83 -3.83
C THR A 153 6.43 -5.58 -4.26
N PRO A 154 6.49 -4.50 -3.47
CA PRO A 154 5.89 -3.23 -3.87
C PRO A 154 6.49 -2.62 -5.14
N ASP A 155 7.67 -3.06 -5.58
CA ASP A 155 8.27 -2.62 -6.85
C ASP A 155 7.62 -3.25 -8.08
N GLU A 156 7.00 -4.41 -7.91
CA GLU A 156 6.45 -5.22 -9.02
C GLU A 156 4.96 -4.94 -9.29
N VAL A 157 4.35 -4.04 -8.51
CA VAL A 157 2.92 -3.73 -8.59
C VAL A 157 2.68 -2.23 -8.73
N VAL A 158 1.60 -1.89 -9.43
CA VAL A 158 1.19 -0.49 -9.63
C VAL A 158 0.59 0.06 -8.35
N TRP A 159 1.06 1.23 -7.93
CA TRP A 159 0.53 1.95 -6.79
C TRP A 159 -0.57 2.91 -7.30
N LYS A 160 -1.82 2.47 -7.17
CA LYS A 160 -2.96 3.25 -7.68
C LYS A 160 -3.27 4.41 -6.73
N MET A 161 -3.31 5.64 -7.25
CA MET A 161 -3.99 6.76 -6.60
C MET A 161 -5.40 6.91 -7.21
N LEU A 162 -6.27 7.63 -6.51
CA LEU A 162 -7.70 7.82 -6.78
C LEU A 162 -8.08 7.88 -8.27
N ILE A 163 -9.28 7.35 -8.49
CA ILE A 163 -10.05 7.45 -9.72
C ILE A 163 -10.52 8.91 -9.86
N ASP A 164 -10.25 9.58 -10.98
CA ASP A 164 -10.91 10.85 -11.29
C ASP A 164 -12.42 10.65 -11.48
N ASP A 165 -13.19 11.74 -11.60
CA ASP A 165 -14.65 11.67 -11.77
C ASP A 165 -15.08 10.87 -13.02
N GLU A 166 -14.16 10.54 -13.92
CA GLU A 166 -14.35 9.83 -15.18
C GLU A 166 -13.97 8.34 -15.10
N GLY A 167 -13.44 7.85 -13.97
CA GLY A 167 -13.08 6.44 -13.83
C GLY A 167 -11.62 6.11 -14.10
N LYS A 168 -10.76 7.08 -14.42
CA LYS A 168 -9.37 6.82 -14.84
C LYS A 168 -8.48 6.56 -13.62
N ILE A 169 -7.80 5.42 -13.65
CA ILE A 169 -6.79 5.05 -12.65
C ILE A 169 -5.46 5.63 -13.10
N PHE A 170 -4.82 6.43 -12.25
CA PHE A 170 -3.47 6.93 -12.46
C PHE A 170 -2.48 6.13 -11.59
N ASP A 171 -1.40 5.65 -12.20
CA ASP A 171 -0.21 5.23 -11.47
C ASP A 171 0.53 6.50 -11.07
N GLN A 172 0.18 7.01 -9.89
CA GLN A 172 0.59 8.34 -9.49
C GLN A 172 1.72 8.32 -8.47
N TYR A 173 2.01 7.17 -7.84
CA TYR A 173 3.19 7.01 -6.96
C TYR A 173 4.35 6.42 -7.76
N ASP A 174 4.91 7.27 -8.62
CA ASP A 174 5.92 6.95 -9.63
C ASP A 174 7.36 7.09 -9.13
N SER A 175 7.57 7.53 -7.88
CA SER A 175 8.90 7.55 -7.28
C SER A 175 9.47 6.14 -7.10
N GLU A 176 10.79 6.07 -6.90
CA GLU A 176 11.42 4.88 -6.33
C GLU A 176 10.78 4.53 -4.97
N THR A 177 10.84 3.25 -4.60
CA THR A 177 10.36 2.79 -3.30
C THR A 177 11.46 2.90 -2.25
N ILE A 178 11.17 3.56 -1.14
CA ILE A 178 12.02 3.47 0.06
C ILE A 178 11.50 2.37 0.96
N TYR A 179 12.42 1.52 1.43
CA TYR A 179 12.15 0.47 2.40
C TYR A 179 12.84 0.78 3.73
N ILE A 180 12.10 0.69 4.83
CA ILE A 180 12.65 0.79 6.18
C ILE A 180 12.21 -0.39 7.02
N ALA A 181 13.10 -0.86 7.89
CA ALA A 181 12.72 -1.70 9.01
C ALA A 181 12.42 -0.79 10.21
N VAL A 182 11.29 -1.04 10.88
CA VAL A 182 10.84 -0.28 12.05
C VAL A 182 10.66 -1.21 13.23
N THR A 183 11.23 -0.83 14.37
CA THR A 183 11.22 -1.61 15.61
C THR A 183 10.03 -1.19 16.48
N PHE A 184 9.24 -2.17 16.92
CA PHE A 184 8.13 -1.97 17.87
C PHE A 184 8.27 -2.83 19.11
#